data_AF-A0A9Q3ZCB1-F1
#
_entry.id   AF-A0A9Q3ZCB1-F1
#
_cell.length_a   1.000
_cell.length_b   1.000
_cell.length_c   1.000
_cell.angle_alpha   90.00
_cell.angle_beta   90.00
_cell.angle_gamma   90.00
#
_symmetry.space_group_name_H-M   'P 1'
#
loop_
_entity.id
_entity.type
_entity.pdbx_description
1 polymer ?
#
loop_
_entity_poly.entity_id
_entity_poly.type
_entity_poly.pdbx_seq_one_letter_code
_entity_poly.pdbx_strand_id
1 'polypeptide(L)'
;MLSVLAELQRELIVANTNDGLASARVRGRVGGRRPKLTEDQAALAQRLYDEREKTVQQIADMFSVPRSTVYGHLDRAKTVPRQPKKTKVTKP
;
A
#
# COMPACT_ATOMS: atom_id res chain seq x y z
N MET A 1 19.90 -37.32 -17.14
CA MET A 1 20.09 -36.77 -18.51
C MET A 1 18.99 -35.75 -18.84
N LEU A 2 17.71 -36.15 -18.92
CA LEU A 2 16.61 -35.21 -19.26
C LEU A 2 16.39 -34.11 -18.21
N SER A 3 16.68 -34.37 -16.93
CA SER A 3 16.57 -33.39 -15.84
C SER A 3 17.48 -32.17 -16.03
N VAL A 4 18.75 -32.39 -16.38
CA VAL A 4 19.76 -31.34 -16.57
C VAL A 4 19.37 -30.41 -17.73
N LEU A 5 18.83 -30.97 -18.81
CA LEU A 5 18.33 -30.19 -19.95
C LEU A 5 17.11 -29.33 -19.56
N ALA A 6 16.19 -29.88 -18.77
CA ALA A 6 15.02 -29.16 -18.29
C ALA A 6 15.40 -28.00 -17.35
N GLU A 7 16.39 -28.20 -16.48
CA GLU A 7 16.93 -27.16 -15.59
C GLU A 7 17.59 -26.03 -16.40
N LEU A 8 18.45 -26.36 -17.37
CA LEU A 8 19.06 -25.37 -18.27
C LEU A 8 18.01 -24.55 -19.01
N GLN A 9 16.98 -25.19 -19.57
CA GLN A 9 15.93 -24.48 -20.30
C GLN A 9 15.12 -23.55 -19.37
N ARG A 10 14.85 -23.97 -18.14
CA ARG A 10 14.19 -23.12 -17.13
C ARG A 10 15.04 -21.91 -16.81
N GLU A 11 16.35 -22.07 -16.61
CA GLU A 11 17.27 -20.97 -16.33
C GLU A 11 17.29 -19.94 -17.46
N LEU A 12 17.34 -20.40 -18.71
CA LEU A 12 17.28 -19.52 -19.89
C LEU A 12 15.96 -18.74 -19.96
N ILE A 13 14.82 -19.39 -19.68
CA ILE A 13 13.51 -18.71 -19.65
C ILE A 13 13.48 -17.63 -18.56
N VAL A 14 14.01 -17.93 -17.38
CA VAL A 14 14.07 -16.96 -16.27
C VAL A 14 14.96 -15.77 -16.62
N ALA A 15 16.15 -16.03 -17.19
CA ALA A 15 17.08 -14.98 -17.62
C ALA A 15 16.42 -14.04 -18.65
N ASN A 16 15.84 -14.59 -19.72
CA ASN A 16 15.16 -13.82 -20.75
C ASN A 16 13.97 -13.00 -20.20
N THR A 17 13.24 -13.57 -19.23
CA THR A 17 12.13 -12.85 -18.59
C THR A 17 12.63 -11.66 -17.77
N ASN A 18 13.73 -11.84 -17.04
CA ASN A 18 14.33 -10.77 -16.26
C ASN A 18 14.86 -9.64 -17.14
N ASP A 19 15.50 -9.97 -18.27
CA ASP A 19 15.98 -8.99 -19.24
C ASP A 19 14.81 -8.19 -19.86
N GLY A 20 13.71 -8.88 -20.20
CA GLY A 20 12.48 -8.24 -20.67
C GLY A 20 11.87 -7.30 -19.63
N LEU A 21 11.82 -7.72 -18.36
CA LEU A 21 11.34 -6.90 -17.25
C LEU A 21 12.25 -5.69 -17.01
N ALA A 22 13.57 -5.84 -17.08
CA ALA A 22 14.53 -4.74 -16.95
C ALA A 22 14.32 -3.72 -18.07
N SER A 23 14.22 -4.19 -19.32
CA SER A 23 13.92 -3.35 -20.48
C SER A 23 12.59 -2.59 -20.33
N ALA A 24 11.55 -3.24 -19.79
CA ALA A 24 10.26 -2.59 -19.53
C ALA A 24 10.33 -1.53 -18.41
N ARG A 25 11.11 -1.78 -17.35
CA ARG A 25 11.32 -0.81 -16.27
C ARG A 25 12.08 0.43 -16.75
N VAL A 26 13.08 0.28 -17.62
CA VAL A 26 13.79 1.40 -18.26
C VAL A 26 12.83 2.27 -19.07
N ARG A 27 11.82 1.66 -19.71
CA ARG A 27 10.73 2.40 -20.40
C ARG A 27 9.69 3.03 -19.46
N GLY A 28 9.88 2.97 -18.13
CA GLY A 28 8.99 3.57 -17.14
C GLY A 28 7.83 2.67 -16.68
N ARG A 29 7.80 1.39 -17.04
CA ARG A 29 6.76 0.47 -16.55
C ARG A 29 7.01 0.10 -15.10
N VAL A 30 6.13 0.56 -14.21
CA VAL A 30 6.09 0.11 -12.81
C VAL A 30 5.24 -1.17 -12.73
N GLY A 31 5.90 -2.30 -12.46
CA GLY A 31 5.25 -3.60 -12.29
C GLY A 31 4.54 -3.75 -10.94
N GLY A 32 3.95 -4.93 -10.70
CA GLY A 32 3.30 -5.26 -9.42
C GLY A 32 1.80 -4.95 -9.39
N ARG A 33 1.20 -5.12 -8.21
CA ARG A 33 -0.23 -4.86 -7.99
C ARG A 33 -0.46 -3.35 -7.89
N ARG A 34 -1.45 -2.84 -8.64
CA ARG A 34 -1.86 -1.43 -8.53
C ARG A 34 -2.32 -1.12 -7.09
N PRO A 35 -1.88 0.01 -6.52
CA PRO A 35 -2.39 0.48 -5.23
C PRO A 35 -3.92 0.62 -5.25
N LYS A 36 -4.55 0.39 -4.10
CA LYS A 36 -6.01 0.56 -3.96
C LYS A 36 -6.45 2.02 -3.84
N LEU A 37 -5.53 2.90 -3.41
CA LEU A 37 -5.74 4.34 -3.31
C LEU A 37 -4.85 5.04 -4.33
N THR A 38 -5.39 6.06 -4.99
CA THR A 38 -4.57 6.99 -5.78
C THR A 38 -3.78 7.92 -4.86
N GLU A 39 -2.76 8.60 -5.38
CA GLU A 39 -1.96 9.55 -4.59
C GLU A 39 -2.84 10.67 -4.00
N ASP A 40 -3.77 11.20 -4.78
CA ASP A 40 -4.74 12.21 -4.32
C ASP A 40 -5.64 11.69 -3.20
N GLN A 41 -6.11 10.45 -3.31
CA GLN A 41 -6.94 9.81 -2.28
C GLN A 41 -6.13 9.57 -1.00
N ALA A 42 -4.86 9.19 -1.12
CA ALA A 42 -3.97 9.04 0.02
C ALA A 42 -3.70 10.38 0.71
N ALA A 43 -3.48 11.45 -0.07
CA ALA A 43 -3.33 12.81 0.46
C ALA A 43 -4.60 13.31 1.17
N LEU A 44 -5.78 13.03 0.60
CA LEU A 44 -7.06 13.36 1.25
C LEU A 44 -7.27 12.55 2.54
N ALA A 45 -6.95 11.25 2.53
CA ALA A 45 -7.02 10.41 3.72
C ALA A 45 -6.09 10.91 4.85
N GLN A 46 -4.89 11.37 4.50
CA GLN A 46 -3.95 11.97 5.44
C GLN A 46 -4.50 13.26 6.05
N ARG A 47 -5.06 14.17 5.24
CA ARG A 47 -5.68 15.41 5.74
C ARG A 47 -6.82 15.15 6.71
N LEU A 48 -7.76 14.26 6.33
CA LEU A 48 -8.89 13.88 7.18
C LEU A 48 -8.45 13.23 8.51
N TYR A 49 -7.31 12.54 8.48
CA TYR A 49 -6.70 11.95 9.68
C TYR A 49 -6.07 13.03 10.58
N ASP A 50 -5.33 13.96 10.00
CA ASP A 50 -4.61 15.02 10.70
C ASP A 50 -5.56 16.03 11.36
N GLU A 51 -6.63 16.41 10.66
CA GLU A 51 -7.69 17.30 11.16
C GLU A 51 -8.57 16.63 12.24
N ARG A 52 -8.44 15.30 12.41
CA ARG A 52 -9.22 14.48 13.35
C ARG A 52 -10.74 14.58 13.19
N GLU A 53 -11.22 15.03 12.03
CA GLU A 53 -12.66 15.16 11.75
C GLU A 53 -13.36 13.80 11.66
N LYS A 54 -12.68 12.80 11.09
CA LYS A 54 -13.23 11.47 10.85
C LYS A 54 -12.40 10.37 11.50
N THR A 55 -13.08 9.31 11.90
CA THR A 55 -12.39 8.10 12.36
C THR A 55 -11.77 7.36 11.17
N VAL A 56 -10.70 6.60 11.42
CA VAL A 56 -10.06 5.78 10.37
C VAL A 56 -11.04 4.80 9.72
N GLN A 57 -12.04 4.32 10.47
CA GLN A 57 -13.11 3.48 9.91
C GLN A 57 -13.91 4.25 8.86
N GLN A 58 -14.39 5.45 9.19
CA GLN A 58 -15.15 6.28 8.25
C GLN A 58 -14.33 6.67 7.01
N ILE A 59 -13.03 6.95 7.17
CA ILE A 59 -12.12 7.21 6.04
C ILE A 59 -11.98 5.95 5.16
N ALA A 60 -11.86 4.77 5.77
CA ALA A 60 -11.77 3.50 5.05
C ALA A 60 -13.05 3.20 4.27
N ASP A 61 -14.21 3.45 4.89
CA ASP A 61 -15.53 3.26 4.28
C ASP A 61 -15.74 4.22 3.09
N MET A 62 -15.29 5.48 3.20
CA MET A 62 -15.35 6.47 2.11
C MET A 62 -14.65 6.01 0.84
N PHE A 63 -13.53 5.31 0.97
CA PHE A 63 -12.77 4.79 -0.17
C PHE A 63 -13.06 3.31 -0.47
N SER A 64 -14.00 2.68 0.25
CA SER A 64 -14.30 1.24 0.15
C SER A 64 -13.05 0.35 0.26
N VAL A 65 -12.13 0.73 1.15
CA VAL A 65 -10.91 -0.02 1.43
C VAL A 65 -10.88 -0.51 2.87
N PRO A 66 -10.15 -1.60 3.18
CA PRO A 66 -9.90 -1.98 4.56
C PRO A 66 -9.14 -0.88 5.32
N ARG A 67 -9.34 -0.79 6.64
CA ARG A 67 -8.58 0.12 7.51
C ARG A 67 -7.06 -0.05 7.38
N SER A 68 -6.60 -1.28 7.15
CA SER A 68 -5.18 -1.58 6.96
C SER A 68 -4.59 -0.87 5.75
N THR A 69 -5.37 -0.72 4.67
CA THR A 69 -4.98 0.07 3.50
C THR A 69 -4.81 1.53 3.87
N VAL A 70 -5.74 2.11 4.64
CA VAL A 70 -5.63 3.50 5.09
C VAL A 70 -4.36 3.68 5.91
N TYR A 71 -4.14 2.86 6.94
CA TYR A 71 -2.92 2.94 7.76
C TYR A 71 -1.63 2.71 6.96
N GLY A 72 -1.67 1.89 5.90
CA GLY A 72 -0.53 1.66 5.03
C GLY A 72 -0.17 2.88 4.16
N HIS A 73 -1.11 3.78 3.92
CA HIS A 73 -0.93 5.01 3.14
C HIS A 73 -0.78 6.28 4.00
N LEU A 74 -0.91 6.18 5.33
CA LEU A 74 -0.64 7.31 6.23
C LEU A 74 0.86 7.48 6.44
N ASP A 75 1.32 8.73 6.43
CA ASP A 75 2.73 9.08 6.60
C ASP A 75 3.16 8.89 8.05
N ARG A 76 3.92 7.81 8.32
CA ARG A 76 4.38 7.45 9.68
C ARG A 76 5.18 8.56 10.38
N ALA A 77 5.82 9.45 9.62
CA ALA A 77 6.57 10.58 10.18
C ALA A 77 5.65 11.73 10.63
N LYS A 78 4.46 11.86 10.05
CA LYS A 78 3.49 12.93 10.33
C LYS A 78 2.31 12.48 11.18
N THR A 79 2.12 11.18 11.38
CA THR A 79 1.04 10.67 12.24
C THR A 79 1.23 11.15 13.69
N VAL A 80 0.50 12.20 14.06
CA VAL A 80 0.45 12.69 15.44
C VAL A 80 -0.20 11.61 16.29
N PRO A 81 0.44 11.11 17.37
CA PRO A 81 -0.15 10.09 18.22
C PRO A 81 -1.53 10.55 18.70
N ARG A 82 -2.49 9.64 18.66
CA ARG A 82 -3.85 9.92 19.12
C ARG A 82 -3.80 10.19 20.62
N GLN A 83 -4.03 11.44 21.02
CA GLN A 83 -4.26 11.74 22.43
C GLN A 83 -5.47 10.92 22.91
N PRO A 84 -5.37 10.25 24.07
CA PRO A 84 -6.51 9.51 24.61
C PRO A 84 -7.66 10.50 24.83
N LYS A 85 -8.85 10.17 24.28
CA LYS A 85 -10.07 10.93 24.61
C LYS A 85 -10.23 10.85 26.13
N LYS A 86 -10.20 11.99 26.83
CA LYS A 86 -10.61 12.06 28.24
C LYS A 86 -12.05 11.58 28.33
N THR A 87 -12.26 10.32 28.70
CA THR A 87 -13.57 9.82 29.08
C THR A 87 -13.97 10.59 30.33
N LYS A 88 -14.97 11.48 30.24
CA LYS A 88 -15.67 11.94 31.45
C LYS A 88 -16.35 10.71 32.02
N VAL A 89 -15.74 10.09 33.03
CA VAL A 89 -16.40 9.08 33.84
C VAL A 89 -17.42 9.82 34.70
N THR A 90 -18.60 10.09 34.15
CA THR A 90 -19.79 10.35 34.93
C THR A 90 -20.35 8.99 35.34
N LYS A 91 -19.98 8.54 36.54
CA LYS A 91 -20.68 7.46 37.23
C LYS A 91 -21.73 8.10 38.16
N PRO A 92 -22.96 7.57 38.24
CA PRO A 92 -23.94 8.00 39.24
C PRO A 92 -23.45 7.76 40.66
#